data_AF-A0A7R7GF48-F1
#
_entry.id   AF-A0A7R7GF48-F1
#
_cell.length_a   1.000
_cell.length_b   1.000
_cell.length_c   1.000
_cell.angle_alpha   90.00
_cell.angle_beta   90.00
_cell.angle_gamma   90.00
#
_symmetry.space_group_name_H-M   'P 1'
#
loop_
_entity.id
_entity.type
_entity.pdbx_description
1 polymer ?
#
loop_
_entity_poly.entity_id
_entity_poly.type
_entity_poly.pdbx_seq_one_letter_code
_entity_poly.pdbx_strand_id
1 'polypeptide(L)'
;MHLVDLQNSRKFAPAPLKEQLQLSSPESIRKFHEENGNQRDTTAIVYLDDAPIMLVGKFTTSRNSLGDIMARHNGDAQRAISELEARYGNRVQVERFSDNNRPTNAEAYELFHKKSYAEFIADSYASMVASQAQQERESLAFKQQQLAYANAPIEHVYKVEGKIIASQGSDGIAEFQLGNLLSTLDQLNISRDEAKSLFTETVGKSVSHDEFNAMLKEVVGEGVTTDSFSGDERPTRQHVSATARVQYQAHANYL
;
A
#
# COMPACT_ATOMS: atom_id res chain seq x y z
N MET A 1 -51.09 -25.81 7.86
CA MET A 1 -51.73 -24.55 7.40
C MET A 1 -50.61 -23.51 7.31
N HIS A 2 -50.32 -23.03 6.08
CA HIS A 2 -49.24 -22.10 5.66
C HIS A 2 -47.80 -22.64 5.81
N LEU A 3 -46.97 -22.97 4.79
CA LEU A 3 -46.77 -22.51 3.40
C LEU A 3 -46.25 -21.05 3.28
N VAL A 4 -45.09 -20.91 2.61
CA VAL A 4 -44.54 -19.71 1.90
C VAL A 4 -43.81 -18.69 2.81
N ASP A 5 -42.63 -18.12 2.51
CA ASP A 5 -41.57 -18.36 1.52
C ASP A 5 -40.34 -17.49 1.84
N LEU A 6 -39.20 -17.95 1.31
CA LEU A 6 -38.10 -17.25 0.62
C LEU A 6 -37.66 -15.82 1.02
N GLN A 7 -36.34 -15.76 1.23
CA GLN A 7 -35.40 -14.75 0.70
C GLN A 7 -35.48 -13.32 1.26
N ASN A 8 -34.50 -13.01 2.11
CA ASN A 8 -33.69 -11.81 1.84
C ASN A 8 -32.23 -12.02 2.28
N SER A 9 -31.50 -12.69 1.39
CA SER A 9 -30.08 -12.52 1.19
C SER A 9 -29.76 -11.06 0.84
N ARG A 10 -29.30 -10.29 1.82
CA ARG A 10 -28.39 -9.17 1.60
C ARG A 10 -27.15 -9.47 2.43
N LYS A 11 -26.19 -10.22 1.90
CA LYS A 11 -25.00 -9.63 1.27
C LYS A 11 -24.71 -8.25 1.87
N PHE A 12 -24.10 -8.23 3.06
CA PHE A 12 -23.12 -7.20 3.36
C PHE A 12 -21.99 -7.38 2.37
N ALA A 13 -22.19 -6.89 1.16
CA ALA A 13 -21.06 -6.45 0.37
C ALA A 13 -20.39 -5.37 1.23
N PRO A 14 -19.12 -5.51 1.63
CA PRO A 14 -18.38 -4.31 1.99
C PRO A 14 -18.57 -3.36 0.82
N ALA A 15 -18.98 -2.12 1.10
CA ALA A 15 -19.02 -1.08 0.07
C ALA A 15 -17.71 -1.17 -0.73
N PRO A 16 -17.76 -1.13 -2.07
CA PRO A 16 -16.54 -1.22 -2.87
C PRO A 16 -15.58 -0.17 -2.34
N LEU A 17 -14.32 -0.57 -2.09
CA LEU A 17 -13.23 0.25 -1.56
C LEU A 17 -13.04 1.62 -2.29
N LYS A 18 -13.75 1.86 -3.39
CA LYS A 18 -13.78 3.10 -4.15
C LYS A 18 -14.48 4.27 -3.44
N GLU A 19 -15.35 4.05 -2.45
CA GLU A 19 -16.09 5.16 -1.81
C GLU A 19 -15.46 5.70 -0.52
N GLN A 20 -14.59 4.95 0.15
CA GLN A 20 -13.84 5.43 1.33
C GLN A 20 -12.39 5.81 1.02
N LEU A 21 -11.94 5.55 -0.21
CA LEU A 21 -10.76 6.12 -0.83
C LEU A 21 -11.20 6.89 -2.07
N GLN A 22 -11.94 7.99 -1.88
CA GLN A 22 -11.65 9.14 -2.75
C GLN A 22 -10.23 9.56 -2.40
N LEU A 23 -9.23 8.87 -2.98
CA LEU A 23 -8.06 9.56 -3.47
C LEU A 23 -8.64 10.56 -4.47
N SER A 24 -8.97 11.73 -3.95
CA SER A 24 -9.47 12.85 -4.72
C SER A 24 -8.48 13.04 -5.88
N SER A 25 -8.96 12.86 -7.12
CA SER A 25 -8.15 13.12 -8.31
C SER A 25 -7.49 14.50 -8.19
N PRO A 26 -6.33 14.75 -8.83
CA PRO A 26 -5.68 16.06 -8.79
C PRO A 26 -6.66 17.18 -9.11
N GLU A 27 -7.59 16.93 -10.04
CA GLU A 27 -8.68 17.85 -10.38
C GLU A 27 -9.67 18.11 -9.24
N SER A 28 -10.10 17.08 -8.52
CA SER A 28 -11.01 17.28 -7.39
C SER A 28 -10.35 18.00 -6.21
N ILE A 29 -9.04 17.77 -5.97
CA ILE A 29 -8.28 18.52 -4.96
C ILE A 29 -8.09 19.97 -5.40
N ARG A 30 -7.78 20.21 -6.68
CA ARG A 30 -7.69 21.56 -7.25
C ARG A 30 -8.99 22.33 -7.05
N LYS A 31 -10.13 21.76 -7.47
CA LYS A 31 -11.45 22.37 -7.29
C LYS A 31 -11.77 22.62 -5.83
N PHE A 32 -11.46 21.67 -4.95
CA PHE A 32 -11.61 21.87 -3.50
C PHE A 32 -10.82 23.08 -3.01
N HIS A 33 -9.56 23.24 -3.42
CA HIS A 33 -8.78 24.40 -3.02
C HIS A 33 -9.30 25.71 -3.61
N GLU A 34 -9.76 25.71 -4.86
CA GLU A 34 -10.37 26.88 -5.51
C GLU A 34 -11.66 27.31 -4.78
N GLU A 35 -12.55 26.36 -4.48
CA GLU A 35 -13.78 26.60 -3.72
C GLU A 35 -13.48 27.06 -2.29
N ASN A 36 -12.54 26.41 -1.61
CA ASN A 36 -12.13 26.77 -0.27
C ASN A 36 -11.47 28.15 -0.23
N GLY A 37 -10.72 28.53 -1.26
CA GLY A 37 -10.07 29.83 -1.37
C GLY A 37 -11.04 31.00 -1.32
N ASN A 38 -12.24 30.83 -1.88
CA ASN A 38 -13.30 31.85 -1.93
C ASN A 38 -14.11 31.97 -0.62
N GLN A 39 -13.99 31.00 0.29
CA GLN A 39 -14.69 31.04 1.58
C GLN A 39 -14.04 32.08 2.51
N ARG A 40 -14.79 32.55 3.51
CA ARG A 40 -14.38 33.61 4.45
C ARG A 40 -14.43 33.11 5.88
N ASP A 41 -13.64 32.09 6.19
CA ASP A 41 -13.69 31.39 7.47
C ASP A 41 -12.78 31.98 8.54
N THR A 42 -11.85 32.85 8.15
CA THR A 42 -10.87 33.47 9.08
C THR A 42 -11.57 34.51 9.94
N THR A 43 -11.64 34.26 11.24
CA THR A 43 -12.27 35.13 12.24
C THR A 43 -11.27 36.03 12.96
N ALA A 44 -9.99 35.65 13.02
CA ALA A 44 -8.93 36.51 13.52
C ALA A 44 -7.55 36.17 12.94
N ILE A 45 -6.67 37.16 12.89
CA ILE A 45 -5.24 37.00 12.60
C ILE A 45 -4.45 37.52 13.80
N VAL A 46 -3.49 36.75 14.27
CA VAL A 46 -2.60 37.13 15.36
C VAL A 46 -1.23 37.45 14.80
N TYR A 47 -0.73 38.62 15.17
CA TYR A 47 0.58 39.13 14.78
C TYR A 47 1.50 39.21 16.00
N LEU A 48 2.78 39.00 15.77
CA LEU A 48 3.86 39.29 16.71
C LEU A 48 4.90 40.11 15.96
N ASP A 49 5.17 41.33 16.43
CA ASP A 49 6.04 42.30 15.74
C ASP A 49 5.64 42.48 14.26
N ASP A 50 4.35 42.70 14.01
CA ASP A 50 3.73 42.87 12.68
C ASP A 50 3.82 41.64 11.74
N ALA A 51 4.41 40.53 12.18
CA ALA A 51 4.44 39.28 11.43
C ALA A 51 3.23 38.39 11.81
N PRO A 52 2.45 37.89 10.84
CA PRO A 52 1.34 36.98 11.12
C PRO A 52 1.88 35.63 11.60
N ILE A 53 1.48 35.24 12.82
CA ILE A 53 1.93 34.04 13.51
C ILE A 53 0.83 33.00 13.73
N MET A 54 -0.45 33.42 13.69
CA MET A 54 -1.59 32.51 13.75
C MET A 54 -2.79 33.03 12.94
N LEU A 55 -3.48 32.12 12.24
CA LEU A 55 -4.80 32.31 11.63
C LEU A 55 -5.82 31.54 12.47
N VAL A 56 -6.90 32.21 12.88
CA VAL A 56 -8.00 31.62 13.64
C VAL A 56 -9.26 31.66 12.76
N GLY A 57 -9.96 30.54 12.67
CA GLY A 57 -11.17 30.40 11.88
C GLY A 57 -11.84 29.05 12.14
N LYS A 58 -12.47 28.50 11.11
CA LYS A 58 -12.97 27.11 11.13
C LYS A 58 -11.86 26.11 11.52
N PHE A 59 -10.64 26.37 11.09
CA PHE A 59 -9.43 25.70 11.54
C PHE A 59 -8.41 26.72 11.99
N THR A 60 -7.55 26.35 12.94
CA THR A 60 -6.45 27.21 13.40
C THR A 60 -5.15 26.78 12.73
N THR A 61 -4.48 27.72 12.08
CA THR A 61 -3.14 27.52 11.49
C THR A 61 -2.15 28.39 12.24
N SER A 62 -0.99 27.84 12.62
CA SER A 62 0.03 28.59 13.37
C SER A 62 1.41 28.29 12.81
N ARG A 63 2.37 29.18 13.09
CA ARG A 63 3.79 28.92 12.79
C ARG A 63 4.29 27.78 13.66
N ASN A 64 5.24 27.00 13.15
CA ASN A 64 5.87 25.92 13.92
C ASN A 64 6.47 26.39 15.25
N SER A 65 6.95 27.64 15.33
CA SER A 65 7.45 28.26 16.57
C SER A 65 6.39 28.38 17.68
N LEU A 66 5.09 28.25 17.35
CA LEU A 66 3.99 28.23 18.31
C LEU A 66 3.52 26.80 18.64
N GLY A 67 4.15 25.77 18.07
CA GLY A 67 3.73 24.38 18.23
C GLY A 67 3.58 23.96 19.69
N ASP A 68 4.55 24.30 20.54
CA ASP A 68 4.50 23.98 21.98
C ASP A 68 3.37 24.70 22.72
N ILE A 69 3.11 25.96 22.36
CA ILE A 69 2.02 26.76 22.96
C ILE A 69 0.67 26.14 22.56
N MET A 70 0.51 25.83 21.27
CA MET A 70 -0.71 25.20 20.76
C MET A 70 -0.93 23.82 21.37
N ALA A 71 0.13 23.01 21.52
CA ALA A 71 0.05 21.69 22.13
C ALA A 71 -0.36 21.74 23.60
N ARG A 72 0.21 22.66 24.40
CA ARG A 72 -0.17 22.84 25.82
C ARG A 72 -1.64 23.16 26.01
N HIS A 73 -2.25 23.85 25.05
CA HIS A 73 -3.65 24.24 25.09
C HIS A 73 -4.57 23.31 24.30
N ASN A 74 -4.09 22.13 23.89
CA ASN A 74 -4.85 21.17 23.06
C ASN A 74 -5.46 21.82 21.79
N GLY A 75 -4.75 22.79 21.20
CA GLY A 75 -5.21 23.52 20.03
C GLY A 75 -6.22 24.64 20.29
N ASP A 76 -6.53 24.97 21.56
CA ASP A 76 -7.41 26.10 21.89
C ASP A 76 -6.74 27.44 21.56
N ALA A 77 -7.22 28.07 20.48
CA ALA A 77 -6.69 29.33 19.98
C ALA A 77 -6.85 30.50 20.95
N GLN A 78 -7.91 30.56 21.77
CA GLN A 78 -8.08 31.69 22.70
C GLN A 78 -7.10 31.58 23.87
N ARG A 79 -6.88 30.37 24.39
CA ARG A 79 -5.87 30.16 25.44
C ARG A 79 -4.45 30.40 24.93
N ALA A 80 -4.17 30.00 23.69
CA ALA A 80 -2.89 30.31 23.05
C ALA A 80 -2.69 31.83 22.90
N ILE A 81 -3.73 32.57 22.49
CA ILE A 81 -3.69 34.05 22.44
C ILE A 81 -3.40 34.64 23.82
N SER A 82 -4.12 34.21 24.86
CA SER A 82 -3.88 34.71 26.23
C SER A 82 -2.44 34.44 26.72
N GLU A 83 -1.87 33.27 26.42
CA GLU A 83 -0.47 32.99 26.75
C GLU A 83 0.50 33.89 25.97
N LEU A 84 0.23 34.12 24.69
CA LEU A 84 1.04 35.02 23.86
C LEU A 84 1.01 36.45 24.37
N GLU A 85 -0.18 36.97 24.69
CA GLU A 85 -0.36 38.31 25.27
C GLU A 85 0.36 38.42 26.63
N ALA A 86 0.26 37.40 27.49
CA ALA A 86 0.95 37.39 28.78
C ALA A 86 2.49 37.37 28.64
N ARG A 87 3.01 36.68 27.61
CA ARG A 87 4.45 36.51 27.41
C ARG A 87 5.12 37.67 26.67
N TYR A 88 4.42 38.25 25.69
CA TYR A 88 5.01 39.22 24.76
C TYR A 88 4.36 40.62 24.86
N GLY A 89 3.29 40.76 25.64
CA GLY A 89 2.65 42.04 25.93
C GLY A 89 2.17 42.75 24.68
N ASN A 90 2.50 44.04 24.57
CA ASN A 90 2.09 44.94 23.48
C ASN A 90 2.66 44.57 22.08
N ARG A 91 3.59 43.61 22.00
CA ARG A 91 4.13 43.10 20.73
C ARG A 91 3.15 42.18 20.01
N VAL A 92 2.17 41.64 20.74
CA VAL A 92 1.10 40.81 20.18
C VAL A 92 -0.05 41.71 19.79
N GLN A 93 -0.51 41.55 18.55
CA GLN A 93 -1.71 42.21 18.04
C GLN A 93 -2.69 41.16 17.55
N VAL A 94 -3.97 41.32 17.89
CA VAL A 94 -5.03 40.43 17.45
C VAL A 94 -6.02 41.22 16.62
N GLU A 95 -6.02 40.98 15.31
CA GLU A 95 -6.99 41.55 14.38
C GLU A 95 -8.19 40.62 14.31
N ARG A 96 -9.38 41.10 14.70
CA ARG A 96 -10.62 40.31 14.73
C ARG A 96 -11.58 40.80 13.64
N PHE A 97 -12.16 39.85 12.92
CA PHE A 97 -13.06 40.12 11.79
C PHE A 97 -14.51 39.76 12.12
N SER A 98 -15.42 40.69 11.81
CA SER A 98 -16.86 40.49 11.77
C SER A 98 -17.29 39.82 10.46
N ASP A 99 -18.49 39.25 10.40
CA ASP A 99 -18.95 38.49 9.22
C ASP A 99 -18.81 39.26 7.89
N ASN A 100 -19.00 40.58 7.91
CA ASN A 100 -18.98 41.42 6.70
C ASN A 100 -17.58 41.88 6.25
N ASN A 101 -16.52 41.61 7.01
CA ASN A 101 -15.16 42.07 6.69
C ASN A 101 -14.07 40.98 6.81
N ARG A 102 -14.46 39.70 6.90
CA ARG A 102 -13.49 38.58 6.92
C ARG A 102 -12.73 38.50 5.61
N PRO A 103 -11.40 38.32 5.61
CA PRO A 103 -10.68 37.99 4.39
C PRO A 103 -11.16 36.64 3.86
N THR A 104 -11.03 36.46 2.55
CA THR A 104 -11.12 35.14 1.94
C THR A 104 -9.98 34.25 2.46
N ASN A 105 -10.18 32.94 2.43
CA ASN A 105 -9.16 31.98 2.84
C ASN A 105 -7.91 32.11 1.96
N ALA A 106 -8.06 32.48 0.68
CA ALA A 106 -6.94 32.80 -0.21
C ALA A 106 -6.16 34.03 0.30
N GLU A 107 -6.83 35.16 0.58
CA GLU A 107 -6.18 36.36 1.11
C GLU A 107 -5.47 36.10 2.45
N ALA A 108 -6.12 35.37 3.37
CA ALA A 108 -5.55 35.00 4.65
C ALA A 108 -4.31 34.09 4.48
N TYR A 109 -4.38 33.14 3.53
CA TYR A 109 -3.24 32.28 3.19
C TYR A 109 -2.07 33.12 2.65
N GLU A 110 -2.31 34.02 1.71
CA GLU A 110 -1.25 34.83 1.07
C GLU A 110 -0.59 35.77 2.08
N LEU A 111 -1.39 36.38 2.95
CA LEU A 111 -0.90 37.22 4.04
C LEU A 111 0.01 36.44 4.98
N PHE A 112 -0.38 35.21 5.33
CA PHE A 112 0.35 34.34 6.25
C PHE A 112 1.60 33.74 5.59
N HIS A 113 1.50 33.16 4.40
CA HIS A 113 2.58 32.40 3.77
C HIS A 113 3.50 33.26 2.91
N LYS A 114 3.12 34.51 2.61
CA LYS A 114 3.85 35.40 1.68
C LYS A 114 4.06 34.77 0.29
N LYS A 115 3.14 33.90 -0.11
CA LYS A 115 3.10 33.21 -1.41
C LYS A 115 1.68 33.24 -1.94
N SER A 116 1.51 33.32 -3.26
CA SER A 116 0.19 33.29 -3.87
C SER A 116 -0.54 31.97 -3.59
N TYR A 117 -1.83 32.06 -3.27
CA TYR A 117 -2.69 30.89 -3.10
C TYR A 117 -2.92 30.18 -4.44
N ALA A 118 -2.99 30.93 -5.55
CA ALA A 118 -3.10 30.35 -6.89
C ALA A 118 -1.85 29.55 -7.28
N GLU A 119 -0.66 30.06 -6.99
CA GLU A 119 0.60 29.32 -7.19
C GLU A 119 0.66 28.07 -6.32
N PHE A 120 0.23 28.16 -5.05
CA PHE A 120 0.14 26.98 -4.18
C PHE A 120 -0.75 25.88 -4.78
N ILE A 121 -1.92 26.24 -5.31
CA ILE A 121 -2.83 25.29 -5.98
C ILE A 121 -2.16 24.67 -7.20
N ALA A 122 -1.52 25.48 -8.06
CA ALA A 122 -0.85 25.01 -9.27
C ALA A 122 0.29 24.03 -8.95
N ASP A 123 1.12 24.37 -7.97
CA ASP A 123 2.24 23.52 -7.53
C ASP A 123 1.75 22.20 -6.92
N SER A 124 0.71 22.27 -6.08
CA SER A 124 0.07 21.10 -5.48
C SER A 124 -0.48 20.17 -6.57
N TYR A 125 -1.21 20.72 -7.54
CA TYR A 125 -1.75 19.98 -8.67
C TYR A 125 -0.66 19.30 -9.51
N ALA A 126 0.38 20.06 -9.92
CA ALA A 126 1.47 19.53 -10.71
C ALA A 126 2.21 18.40 -9.98
N SER A 127 2.44 18.56 -8.67
CA SER A 127 3.06 17.55 -7.82
C SER A 127 2.22 16.27 -7.75
N MET A 128 0.90 16.41 -7.61
CA MET A 128 -0.02 15.26 -7.60
C MET A 128 -0.05 14.52 -8.94
N VAL A 129 -0.12 15.24 -10.06
CA VAL A 129 -0.10 14.63 -11.41
C VAL A 129 1.22 13.87 -11.63
N ALA A 130 2.36 14.47 -11.27
CA ALA A 130 3.65 13.80 -11.38
C ALA A 130 3.73 12.55 -10.50
N SER A 131 3.22 12.62 -9.27
CA SER A 131 3.16 11.48 -8.34
C SER A 131 2.29 10.35 -8.88
N GLN A 132 1.11 10.65 -9.43
CA GLN A 132 0.23 9.65 -10.04
C GLN A 132 0.89 8.98 -11.26
N ALA A 133 1.50 9.77 -12.15
CA ALA A 133 2.21 9.22 -13.30
C ALA A 133 3.39 8.32 -12.87
N GLN A 134 4.07 8.65 -11.76
CA GLN A 134 5.11 7.80 -11.19
C GLN A 134 4.55 6.49 -10.65
N GLN A 135 3.48 6.54 -9.86
CA GLN A 135 2.82 5.34 -9.31
C GLN A 135 2.30 4.41 -10.42
N GLU A 136 1.74 4.97 -11.50
CA GLU A 136 1.30 4.18 -12.66
C GLU A 136 2.47 3.49 -13.36
N ARG A 137 3.60 4.18 -13.53
CA ARG A 137 4.82 3.59 -14.12
C ARG A 137 5.38 2.47 -13.25
N GLU A 138 5.45 2.67 -11.94
CA GLU A 138 5.94 1.67 -10.99
C GLU A 138 5.01 0.45 -10.97
N SER A 139 3.69 0.66 -10.96
CA SER A 139 2.69 -0.40 -11.05
C SER A 139 2.81 -1.20 -12.35
N LEU A 140 3.01 -0.52 -13.48
CA LEU A 140 3.22 -1.16 -14.77
C LEU A 140 4.54 -1.95 -14.79
N ALA A 141 5.63 -1.38 -14.29
CA ALA A 141 6.93 -2.05 -14.22
C ALA A 141 6.86 -3.28 -13.32
N PHE A 142 6.21 -3.18 -12.17
CA PHE A 142 5.97 -4.32 -11.27
C PHE A 142 5.13 -5.41 -11.93
N LYS A 143 4.07 -5.04 -12.66
CA LYS A 143 3.26 -6.00 -13.43
C LYS A 143 4.07 -6.67 -14.54
N GLN A 144 4.91 -5.92 -15.25
CA GLN A 144 5.82 -6.47 -16.26
C GLN A 144 6.82 -7.44 -15.64
N GLN A 145 7.39 -7.11 -14.48
CA GLN A 145 8.29 -7.98 -13.74
C GLN A 145 7.58 -9.27 -13.29
N GLN A 146 6.35 -9.18 -12.78
CA GLN A 146 5.55 -10.37 -12.45
C GLN A 146 5.27 -11.24 -13.66
N LEU A 147 4.92 -10.64 -14.81
CA LEU A 147 4.70 -11.39 -16.05
C LEU A 147 5.98 -12.03 -16.56
N ALA A 148 7.12 -11.34 -16.47
CA ALA A 148 8.42 -11.89 -16.85
C ALA A 148 8.81 -13.07 -15.95
N TYR A 149 8.60 -12.96 -14.63
CA TYR A 149 8.79 -14.06 -13.69
C TYR A 149 7.84 -15.22 -14.02
N ALA A 150 6.53 -14.97 -14.13
CA ALA A 150 5.53 -15.99 -14.41
C ALA A 150 5.77 -16.74 -15.74
N ASN A 151 6.27 -16.04 -16.76
CA ASN A 151 6.58 -16.60 -18.07
C ASN A 151 8.02 -17.13 -18.20
N ALA A 152 8.84 -17.04 -17.15
CA ALA A 152 10.19 -17.57 -17.17
C ALA A 152 10.15 -19.09 -17.44
N PRO A 153 10.99 -19.60 -18.36
CA PRO A 153 11.03 -21.02 -18.69
C PRO A 153 11.59 -21.83 -17.52
N ILE A 154 11.00 -23.01 -17.29
CA ILE A 154 11.43 -24.01 -16.33
C ILE A 154 12.28 -25.06 -17.06
N GLU A 155 13.40 -25.43 -16.46
CA GLU A 155 14.29 -26.48 -16.98
C GLU A 155 14.08 -27.80 -16.25
N HIS A 156 13.70 -27.77 -14.97
CA HIS A 156 13.49 -28.97 -14.17
C HIS A 156 12.18 -28.92 -13.40
N VAL A 157 11.43 -30.02 -13.44
CA VAL A 157 10.21 -30.22 -12.63
C VAL A 157 10.41 -31.47 -11.78
N TYR A 158 10.31 -31.30 -10.47
CA TYR A 158 10.56 -32.34 -9.48
C TYR A 158 9.23 -32.89 -8.96
N LYS A 159 9.12 -34.22 -8.93
CA LYS A 159 7.88 -34.93 -8.64
C LYS A 159 8.07 -36.07 -7.66
N VAL A 160 7.06 -36.29 -6.82
CA VAL A 160 6.91 -37.50 -5.99
C VAL A 160 5.56 -38.11 -6.32
N GLU A 161 5.54 -39.40 -6.68
CA GLU A 161 4.33 -40.11 -7.13
C GLU A 161 3.54 -39.36 -8.22
N GLY A 162 4.25 -38.67 -9.12
CA GLY A 162 3.67 -37.87 -10.20
C GLY A 162 3.15 -36.48 -9.79
N LYS A 163 3.09 -36.15 -8.50
CA LYS A 163 2.75 -34.80 -8.01
C LYS A 163 3.95 -33.88 -8.10
N ILE A 164 3.77 -32.70 -8.68
CA ILE A 164 4.82 -31.69 -8.78
C ILE A 164 5.02 -31.06 -7.41
N ILE A 165 6.20 -31.22 -6.81
CA ILE A 165 6.54 -30.67 -5.49
C ILE A 165 7.46 -29.44 -5.60
N ALA A 166 8.24 -29.33 -6.68
CA ALA A 166 9.08 -28.18 -6.94
C ALA A 166 9.40 -28.03 -8.44
N SER A 167 9.93 -26.88 -8.82
CA SER A 167 10.46 -26.61 -10.16
C SER A 167 11.62 -25.64 -10.12
N GLN A 168 12.48 -25.65 -11.14
CA GLN A 168 13.65 -24.79 -11.23
C GLN A 168 13.87 -24.34 -12.68
N GLY A 169 14.12 -23.03 -12.85
CA GLY A 169 14.50 -22.44 -14.14
C GLY A 169 16.01 -22.40 -14.35
N SER A 170 16.43 -21.82 -15.46
CA SER A 170 17.86 -21.64 -15.80
C SER A 170 18.61 -20.68 -14.87
N ASP A 171 17.87 -19.90 -14.07
CA ASP A 171 18.40 -19.03 -13.02
C ASP A 171 18.85 -19.81 -11.76
N GLY A 172 18.59 -21.12 -11.72
CA GLY A 172 18.88 -21.98 -10.57
C GLY A 172 17.97 -21.71 -9.37
N ILE A 173 16.94 -20.87 -9.50
CA ILE A 173 16.03 -20.54 -8.40
C ILE A 173 14.93 -21.59 -8.33
N ALA A 174 14.91 -22.33 -7.21
CA ALA A 174 13.87 -23.30 -6.89
C ALA A 174 12.55 -22.63 -6.49
N GLU A 175 11.44 -23.18 -6.97
CA GLU A 175 10.08 -22.79 -6.61
C GLU A 175 9.33 -24.01 -6.07
N PHE A 176 8.92 -23.94 -4.81
CA PHE A 176 8.18 -25.01 -4.15
C PHE A 176 6.68 -24.91 -4.40
N GLN A 177 6.08 -26.03 -4.79
CA GLN A 177 4.65 -26.17 -4.93
C GLN A 177 4.06 -26.60 -3.59
N LEU A 178 3.94 -25.63 -2.67
CA LEU A 178 3.72 -25.88 -1.24
C LEU A 178 2.57 -26.83 -0.93
N GLY A 179 1.43 -26.73 -1.62
CA GLY A 179 0.29 -27.64 -1.38
C GLY A 179 0.67 -29.11 -1.60
N ASN A 180 1.31 -29.41 -2.72
CA ASN A 180 1.75 -30.77 -3.02
C ASN A 180 2.90 -31.19 -2.10
N LEU A 181 3.91 -30.34 -1.92
CA LEU A 181 5.06 -30.65 -1.04
C LEU A 181 4.61 -30.98 0.38
N LEU A 182 3.76 -30.15 0.99
CA LEU A 182 3.25 -30.39 2.34
C LEU A 182 2.42 -31.67 2.41
N SER A 183 1.57 -31.93 1.40
CA SER A 183 0.80 -33.19 1.34
C SER A 183 1.71 -34.42 1.23
N THR A 184 2.83 -34.31 0.50
CA THR A 184 3.82 -35.38 0.37
C THR A 184 4.56 -35.63 1.68
N LEU A 185 4.96 -34.57 2.40
CA LEU A 185 5.58 -34.71 3.72
C LEU A 185 4.63 -35.41 4.70
N ASP A 186 3.35 -35.01 4.74
CA ASP A 186 2.34 -35.63 5.60
C ASP A 186 2.11 -37.11 5.23
N GLN A 187 2.06 -37.44 3.92
CA GLN A 187 1.91 -38.82 3.43
C GLN A 187 3.09 -39.72 3.81
N LEU A 188 4.30 -39.18 3.80
CA LEU A 188 5.53 -39.89 4.14
C LEU A 188 5.84 -39.85 5.65
N ASN A 189 4.99 -39.21 6.45
CA ASN A 189 5.18 -38.99 7.88
C ASN A 189 6.53 -38.28 8.20
N ILE A 190 6.92 -37.34 7.34
CA ILE A 190 8.12 -36.50 7.50
C ILE A 190 7.72 -35.23 8.25
N SER A 191 8.47 -34.85 9.28
CA SER A 191 8.19 -33.62 10.02
C SER A 191 8.52 -32.38 9.19
N ARG A 192 7.77 -31.29 9.40
CA ARG A 192 8.05 -30.01 8.71
C ARG A 192 9.39 -29.40 9.14
N ASP A 193 9.88 -29.77 10.32
CA ASP A 193 11.21 -29.36 10.79
C ASP A 193 12.33 -30.05 10.00
N GLU A 194 12.15 -31.31 9.60
CA GLU A 194 13.09 -32.02 8.71
C GLU A 194 13.13 -31.37 7.31
N ALA A 195 11.99 -30.88 6.80
CA ALA A 195 11.92 -30.19 5.52
C ALA A 195 12.38 -28.72 5.56
N LYS A 196 12.74 -28.19 6.74
CA LYS A 196 13.11 -26.78 6.91
C LYS A 196 14.37 -26.40 6.14
N SER A 197 15.33 -27.31 6.04
CA SER A 197 16.60 -27.13 5.31
C SER A 197 16.35 -26.73 3.86
N LEU A 198 15.37 -27.38 3.19
CA LEU A 198 14.96 -27.05 1.83
C LEU A 198 14.66 -25.56 1.68
N PHE A 199 13.92 -24.97 2.61
CA PHE A 199 13.56 -23.55 2.54
C PHE A 199 14.73 -22.63 2.87
N THR A 200 15.49 -22.94 3.93
CA THR A 200 16.60 -22.09 4.38
C THR A 200 17.77 -22.06 3.40
N GLU A 201 17.95 -23.14 2.64
CA GLU A 201 19.10 -23.33 1.74
C GLU A 201 18.79 -22.97 0.29
N THR A 202 17.51 -22.89 -0.11
CA THR A 202 17.16 -22.68 -1.53
C THR A 202 16.30 -21.44 -1.81
N VAL A 203 15.55 -20.93 -0.83
CA VAL A 203 14.66 -19.78 -1.08
C VAL A 203 15.46 -18.53 -1.40
N GLY A 204 15.26 -18.01 -2.61
CA GLY A 204 15.94 -16.82 -3.12
C GLY A 204 17.43 -17.03 -3.44
N LYS A 205 17.92 -18.27 -3.42
CA LYS A 205 19.30 -18.62 -3.77
C LYS A 205 19.33 -19.41 -5.07
N SER A 206 20.37 -19.16 -5.86
CA SER A 206 20.65 -19.99 -7.03
C SER A 206 21.40 -21.23 -6.56
N VAL A 207 20.86 -22.40 -6.89
CA VAL A 207 21.38 -23.71 -6.52
C VAL A 207 21.48 -24.55 -7.80
N SER A 208 22.49 -25.40 -7.94
CA SER A 208 22.58 -26.25 -9.12
C SER A 208 21.48 -27.33 -9.15
N HIS A 209 21.16 -27.85 -10.34
CA HIS A 209 20.19 -28.94 -10.48
C HIS A 209 20.54 -30.15 -9.61
N ASP A 210 21.80 -30.62 -9.70
CA ASP A 210 22.26 -31.81 -8.98
C ASP A 210 22.19 -31.62 -7.47
N GLU A 211 22.60 -30.45 -7.00
CA GLU A 211 22.58 -30.08 -5.58
C GLU A 211 21.13 -29.98 -5.06
N PHE A 212 20.24 -29.32 -5.80
CA PHE A 212 18.84 -29.21 -5.40
C PHE A 212 18.11 -30.57 -5.42
N ASN A 213 18.38 -31.41 -6.42
CA ASN A 213 17.85 -32.77 -6.49
C ASN A 213 18.35 -33.64 -5.33
N ALA A 214 19.61 -33.51 -4.93
CA ALA A 214 20.17 -34.20 -3.78
C ALA A 214 19.49 -33.77 -2.47
N MET A 215 19.29 -32.47 -2.26
CA MET A 215 18.56 -31.95 -1.09
C MET A 215 17.12 -32.49 -1.04
N LEU A 216 16.42 -32.51 -2.17
CA LEU A 216 15.07 -33.06 -2.23
C LEU A 216 15.07 -34.54 -1.84
N LYS A 217 15.99 -35.34 -2.38
CA LYS A 217 16.11 -36.76 -2.06
C LYS A 217 16.49 -37.03 -0.61
N GLU A 218 17.27 -36.17 0.01
CA GLU A 218 17.60 -36.26 1.43
C GLU A 218 16.34 -36.14 2.31
N VAL A 219 15.42 -35.24 1.94
CA VAL A 219 14.20 -34.98 2.72
C VAL A 219 13.08 -35.94 2.36
N VAL A 220 12.69 -36.03 1.09
CA VAL A 220 11.52 -36.81 0.65
C VAL A 220 11.86 -38.21 0.12
N GLY A 221 13.14 -38.58 0.10
CA GLY A 221 13.62 -39.90 -0.29
C GLY A 221 13.87 -40.07 -1.79
N GLU A 222 14.34 -41.27 -2.17
CA GLU A 222 14.69 -41.63 -3.55
C GLU A 222 13.50 -41.70 -4.52
N GLY A 223 12.26 -41.52 -4.03
CA GLY A 223 11.05 -41.46 -4.85
C GLY A 223 10.92 -40.19 -5.70
N VAL A 224 11.85 -39.24 -5.57
CA VAL A 224 11.91 -38.03 -6.40
C VAL A 224 12.29 -38.39 -7.84
N THR A 225 11.41 -38.01 -8.76
CA THR A 225 11.66 -38.05 -10.21
C THR A 225 11.78 -36.64 -10.74
N THR A 226 12.61 -36.44 -11.76
CA THR A 226 12.81 -35.14 -12.38
C THR A 226 12.56 -35.21 -13.88
N ASP A 227 11.68 -34.35 -14.37
CA ASP A 227 11.57 -34.06 -15.80
C ASP A 227 12.48 -32.89 -16.13
N SER A 228 13.32 -33.06 -17.15
CA SER A 228 14.23 -32.02 -17.63
C SER A 228 13.84 -31.56 -19.03
N PHE A 229 13.83 -30.25 -19.24
CA PHE A 229 13.35 -29.60 -20.46
C PHE A 229 14.46 -28.74 -21.06
N SER A 230 14.53 -28.70 -22.39
CA SER A 230 15.47 -27.86 -23.12
C SER A 230 14.81 -27.26 -24.36
N GLY A 231 15.39 -26.18 -24.88
CA GLY A 231 14.85 -25.49 -26.07
C GLY A 231 13.50 -24.80 -25.83
N ASP A 232 12.68 -24.76 -26.87
CA ASP A 232 11.44 -23.98 -26.92
C ASP A 232 10.23 -24.69 -26.27
N GLU A 233 10.36 -25.96 -25.92
CA GLU A 233 9.29 -26.76 -25.30
C GLU A 233 9.23 -26.61 -23.76
N ARG A 234 10.11 -25.78 -23.19
CA ARG A 234 10.17 -25.55 -21.73
C ARG A 234 8.85 -24.96 -21.22
N PRO A 235 8.20 -25.58 -20.21
CA PRO A 235 7.01 -25.00 -19.62
C PRO A 235 7.36 -23.70 -18.88
N THR A 236 6.40 -22.80 -18.74
CA THR A 236 6.60 -21.59 -17.92
C THR A 236 6.40 -21.88 -16.44
N ARG A 237 6.98 -21.04 -15.57
CA ARG A 237 6.70 -21.08 -14.11
C ARG A 237 5.20 -21.12 -13.83
N GLN A 238 4.43 -20.26 -14.49
CA GLN A 238 2.98 -20.21 -14.34
C GLN A 238 2.28 -21.53 -14.76
N HIS A 239 2.72 -22.16 -15.86
CA HIS A 239 2.15 -23.42 -16.30
C HIS A 239 2.39 -24.54 -15.29
N VAL A 240 3.61 -24.65 -14.76
CA VAL A 240 3.97 -25.64 -13.75
C VAL A 240 3.17 -25.42 -12.46
N SER A 241 3.13 -24.19 -11.95
CA SER A 241 2.39 -23.85 -10.73
C SER A 241 0.88 -24.04 -10.88
N ALA A 242 0.30 -23.76 -12.06
CA ALA A 242 -1.10 -24.05 -12.35
C ALA A 242 -1.40 -25.57 -12.34
N THR A 243 -0.52 -26.36 -12.94
CA THR A 243 -0.63 -27.82 -12.98
C THR A 243 -0.55 -28.41 -11.57
N ALA A 244 0.44 -27.99 -10.78
CA ALA A 244 0.61 -28.41 -9.40
C ALA A 244 -0.61 -28.06 -8.53
N ARG A 245 -1.18 -26.87 -8.72
CA ARG A 245 -2.40 -26.45 -8.01
C ARG A 245 -3.60 -27.35 -8.32
N VAL A 246 -3.79 -27.74 -9.58
CA VAL A 246 -4.87 -28.67 -9.97
C VAL A 246 -4.65 -30.05 -9.33
N GLN A 247 -3.41 -30.55 -9.30
CA GLN A 247 -3.07 -31.81 -8.63
C GLN A 247 -3.42 -31.77 -7.14
N TYR A 248 -3.06 -30.68 -6.44
CA TYR A 248 -3.38 -30.51 -5.02
C TYR A 248 -4.89 -30.48 -4.77
N GLN A 249 -5.63 -29.70 -5.56
CA GLN A 249 -7.08 -29.56 -5.42
C GLN A 249 -7.84 -30.86 -5.69
N ALA A 250 -7.38 -31.65 -6.68
CA ALA A 250 -7.97 -32.95 -6.96
C ALA A 250 -7.84 -33.89 -5.76
N HIS A 251 -6.72 -33.83 -5.02
CA HIS A 251 -6.47 -34.67 -3.86
C HIS A 251 -7.22 -34.21 -2.59
N ALA A 252 -7.43 -32.90 -2.43
CA ALA A 252 -8.15 -32.33 -1.29
C ALA A 252 -9.65 -32.66 -1.27
N ASN A 253 -10.25 -33.05 -2.40
CA ASN A 253 -11.66 -33.41 -2.50
C ASN A 253 -11.97 -34.88 -2.11
N TYR A 254 -10.96 -35.66 -1.75
CA TYR A 254 -11.10 -37.07 -1.33
C TYR A 254 -10.74 -37.31 0.15
N LEU A 255 -10.53 -36.23 0.92
CA LEU A 255 -10.35 -36.24 2.38
C LEU A 255 -11.56 -35.58 3.04
#